data_AF-A0A7C5K459-F1
#
_entry.id   AF-A0A7C5K459-F1
#
_cell.length_a   1.000
_cell.length_b   1.000
_cell.length_c   1.000
_cell.angle_alpha   90.00
_cell.angle_beta   90.00
_cell.angle_gamma   90.00
#
_symmetry.space_group_name_H-M   'P 1'
#
loop_
_entity.id
_entity.type
_entity.pdbx_description
1 polymer ?
#
loop_
_entity_poly.entity_id
_entity_poly.type
_entity_poly.pdbx_seq_one_letter_code
_entity_poly.pdbx_strand_id
1 'polypeptide(L)'
;MIKVLRGAAVSLVVVLLTGSVMAGSRDSEKQLGPTGLLGEVGKNGITITNVEKGSPAEGKIAIGDSIVGVGKAKFKNDVRRQFADAIDEAETAKAGGKLTLILQGDKKVELQLKVLGSYSATAPDNCPKSDAIIRQAAEYLTQSTGKGKTQQINAAKGGLANGWLGLMATGEQKYIDIVKAELPKQEWANPKREDLLAVVRGDKDAGYVGWYWGYRLITLAEYHLLTGDKAVLPAIEAYAEALALGQDAAGLWSHRMAIWSKNNGQPHGRCIGYGQM
;
A
#
# COMPACT_ATOMS: atom_id res chain seq x y z
N MET A 1 -73.46 -11.53 -20.25
CA MET A 1 -73.06 -11.81 -18.85
C MET A 1 -71.59 -11.44 -18.69
N ILE A 2 -71.30 -10.53 -17.74
CA ILE A 2 -70.09 -10.49 -16.87
C ILE A 2 -68.73 -10.30 -17.60
N LYS A 3 -68.19 -9.06 -17.59
CA LYS A 3 -67.06 -8.58 -16.75
C LYS A 3 -65.71 -9.24 -17.10
N VAL A 4 -64.83 -8.54 -17.82
CA VAL A 4 -63.69 -7.72 -17.31
C VAL A 4 -62.63 -8.55 -16.56
N LEU A 5 -61.41 -8.56 -17.10
CA LEU A 5 -60.10 -8.37 -16.43
C LEU A 5 -59.02 -8.42 -17.54
N ARG A 6 -58.58 -7.28 -18.09
CA ARG A 6 -57.44 -6.45 -17.64
C ARG A 6 -56.13 -7.23 -17.42
N GLY A 7 -55.17 -6.98 -18.31
CA GLY A 7 -53.82 -6.59 -17.92
C GLY A 7 -52.78 -7.70 -17.78
N ALA A 8 -51.99 -7.90 -18.83
CA ALA A 8 -50.58 -8.25 -18.69
C ALA A 8 -49.83 -7.72 -19.92
N ALA A 9 -49.50 -6.42 -19.88
CA ALA A 9 -48.39 -5.92 -20.68
C ALA A 9 -47.13 -6.57 -20.08
N VAL A 10 -46.56 -7.53 -20.79
CA VAL A 10 -45.24 -8.08 -20.48
C VAL A 10 -44.24 -6.96 -20.82
N SER A 11 -43.99 -6.09 -19.85
CA SER A 11 -42.83 -5.22 -19.87
C SER A 11 -41.60 -6.11 -19.83
N LEU A 12 -40.92 -6.22 -20.98
CA LEU A 12 -39.57 -6.72 -21.09
C LEU A 12 -38.65 -5.75 -20.33
N VAL A 13 -38.59 -5.89 -19.01
CA VAL A 13 -37.60 -5.19 -18.19
C VAL A 13 -36.26 -5.83 -18.49
N VAL A 14 -35.44 -5.08 -19.22
CA VAL A 14 -34.02 -5.34 -19.39
C VAL A 14 -33.39 -5.32 -18.00
N VAL A 15 -33.14 -6.49 -17.43
CA VAL A 15 -32.26 -6.66 -16.28
C VAL A 15 -30.83 -6.53 -16.79
N LEU A 16 -30.36 -5.28 -16.92
CA LEU A 16 -28.95 -4.94 -17.04
C LEU A 16 -28.51 -4.30 -15.74
N LEU A 17 -28.27 -5.09 -14.70
CA LEU A 17 -27.58 -4.57 -13.51
C LEU A 17 -26.72 -5.64 -12.85
N THR A 18 -25.48 -5.23 -12.60
CA THR A 18 -24.46 -5.84 -11.72
C THR A 18 -23.62 -6.99 -12.27
N GLY A 19 -23.06 -6.80 -13.46
CA GLY A 19 -21.80 -7.42 -13.84
C GLY A 19 -20.76 -6.32 -14.11
N SER A 20 -19.64 -6.33 -13.38
CA SER A 20 -18.44 -5.51 -13.61
C SER A 20 -18.44 -4.09 -13.01
N VAL A 21 -18.61 -3.96 -11.68
CA VAL A 21 -18.09 -2.80 -10.92
C VAL A 21 -16.89 -3.26 -10.10
N MET A 22 -15.88 -3.84 -10.75
CA MET A 22 -14.53 -4.09 -10.21
C MET A 22 -13.54 -4.29 -11.37
N ALA A 23 -13.63 -3.47 -12.42
CA ALA A 23 -12.67 -3.46 -13.51
C ALA A 23 -12.46 -2.01 -13.97
N GLY A 24 -11.63 -1.31 -13.19
CA GLY A 24 -11.32 0.10 -13.36
C GLY A 24 -10.95 0.71 -12.02
N SER A 25 -9.89 0.22 -11.38
CA SER A 25 -9.21 1.08 -10.40
C SER A 25 -8.84 2.35 -11.16
N ARG A 26 -9.35 3.48 -10.70
CA ARG A 26 -8.90 4.78 -11.21
C ARG A 26 -7.45 4.93 -10.74
N ASP A 27 -6.51 4.48 -11.57
CA ASP A 27 -5.05 4.59 -11.33
C ASP A 27 -4.58 6.05 -11.09
N SER A 28 -5.47 7.02 -11.29
CA SER A 28 -5.31 8.45 -11.04
C SER A 28 -5.59 8.89 -9.60
N GLU A 29 -6.30 8.10 -8.77
CA GLU A 29 -6.61 8.50 -7.40
C GLU A 29 -5.35 8.41 -6.51
N LYS A 30 -5.09 9.47 -5.74
CA LYS A 30 -3.94 9.61 -4.85
C LYS A 30 -4.38 10.13 -3.48
N GLN A 31 -3.78 9.59 -2.43
CA GLN A 31 -3.84 10.18 -1.09
C GLN A 31 -3.04 11.48 -1.07
N LEU A 32 -3.58 12.53 -0.46
CA LEU A 32 -2.99 13.87 -0.43
C LEU A 32 -2.32 14.14 0.93
N GLY A 33 -1.40 13.26 1.32
CA GLY A 33 -0.64 13.34 2.57
C GLY A 33 -1.53 13.31 3.83
N PRO A 34 -1.20 14.07 4.89
CA PRO A 34 -1.90 14.04 6.18
C PRO A 34 -3.24 14.78 6.18
N THR A 35 -3.76 15.19 5.01
CA THR A 35 -5.00 15.97 4.89
C THR A 35 -6.25 15.12 5.08
N GLY A 36 -6.15 13.80 4.87
CA GLY A 36 -7.28 12.87 4.77
C GLY A 36 -8.09 13.00 3.48
N LEU A 37 -7.53 13.67 2.46
CA LEU A 37 -8.15 13.76 1.14
C LEU A 37 -7.60 12.67 0.21
N LEU A 38 -8.47 12.08 -0.59
CA LEU A 38 -8.09 11.37 -1.81
C LEU A 38 -8.61 12.17 -3.01
N GLY A 39 -7.85 12.17 -4.10
CA GLY A 39 -8.27 12.85 -5.31
C GLY A 39 -7.52 12.41 -6.56
N GLU A 40 -8.12 12.72 -7.70
CA GLU A 40 -7.54 12.51 -9.02
C GLU A 40 -6.65 13.70 -9.38
N VAL A 41 -5.36 13.43 -9.60
CA VAL A 41 -4.38 14.47 -9.94
C VAL A 41 -4.43 14.75 -11.44
N GLY A 42 -4.85 15.95 -11.82
CA GLY A 42 -4.81 16.46 -13.19
C GLY A 42 -3.60 17.37 -13.44
N LYS A 43 -3.55 17.96 -14.64
CA LYS A 43 -2.44 18.84 -15.06
C LYS A 43 -2.28 20.09 -14.18
N ASN A 44 -3.42 20.69 -13.76
CA ASN A 44 -3.45 22.00 -13.09
C ASN A 44 -4.22 21.97 -11.76
N GLY A 45 -4.52 20.79 -11.23
CA GLY A 45 -5.35 20.68 -10.03
C GLY A 45 -5.64 19.24 -9.62
N ILE A 46 -6.39 19.10 -8.54
CA ILE A 46 -6.75 17.83 -7.94
C ILE A 46 -8.25 17.83 -7.68
N THR A 47 -8.97 16.87 -8.26
CA THR A 47 -10.41 16.69 -8.02
C THR A 47 -10.59 15.72 -6.86
N ILE A 48 -11.27 16.15 -5.80
CA ILE A 48 -11.45 15.35 -4.59
C ILE A 48 -12.48 14.25 -4.84
N THR A 49 -12.09 13.01 -4.53
CA THR A 49 -12.91 11.82 -4.69
C THR A 49 -13.33 11.23 -3.35
N ASN A 50 -12.58 11.48 -2.28
CA ASN A 50 -12.93 11.04 -0.93
C ASN A 50 -12.39 11.99 0.14
N VAL A 51 -13.09 12.06 1.27
CA VAL A 51 -12.69 12.79 2.48
C VAL A 51 -12.82 11.83 3.66
N GLU A 52 -11.69 11.53 4.30
CA GLU A 52 -11.65 10.63 5.44
C GLU A 52 -12.31 11.26 6.67
N LYS A 53 -13.13 10.46 7.37
CA LYS A 53 -13.78 10.87 8.62
C LYS A 53 -12.74 11.09 9.72
N GLY A 54 -12.86 12.17 10.48
CA GLY A 54 -11.94 12.57 11.53
C GLY A 54 -10.67 13.25 11.02
N SER A 55 -10.54 13.48 9.70
CA SER A 55 -9.37 14.12 9.11
C SER A 55 -9.41 15.65 9.20
N PRO A 56 -8.26 16.34 8.98
CA PRO A 56 -8.22 17.79 8.91
C PRO A 56 -9.17 18.44 7.89
N ALA A 57 -9.55 17.70 6.85
CA ALA A 57 -10.41 18.16 5.76
C ALA A 57 -11.91 17.92 5.98
N GLU A 58 -12.29 17.11 6.98
CA GLU A 58 -13.69 16.80 7.27
C GLU A 58 -14.50 18.09 7.50
N GLY A 59 -15.65 18.20 6.81
CA GLY A 59 -16.56 19.34 6.90
C GLY A 59 -16.06 20.64 6.24
N LYS A 60 -14.83 20.67 5.71
CA LYS A 60 -14.23 21.85 5.07
C LYS A 60 -14.13 21.73 3.55
N ILE A 61 -13.92 20.51 3.07
CA ILE A 61 -13.81 20.13 1.67
C ILE A 61 -14.86 19.07 1.37
N ALA A 62 -15.47 19.12 0.19
CA ALA A 62 -16.45 18.15 -0.26
C ALA A 62 -15.90 17.29 -1.41
N ILE A 63 -16.47 16.09 -1.56
CA ILE A 63 -16.25 15.28 -2.76
C ILE A 63 -16.73 16.07 -4.00
N GLY A 64 -15.90 16.10 -5.04
CA GLY A 64 -16.11 16.88 -6.25
C GLY A 64 -15.45 18.26 -6.25
N ASP A 65 -14.98 18.77 -5.10
CA ASP A 65 -14.21 20.01 -5.07
C ASP A 65 -12.92 19.87 -5.88
N SER A 66 -12.53 20.93 -6.58
CA SER A 66 -11.28 20.98 -7.34
C SER A 66 -10.29 21.92 -6.66
N ILE A 67 -9.18 21.36 -6.16
CA ILE A 67 -8.05 22.12 -5.64
C ILE A 67 -7.20 22.57 -6.83
N VAL A 68 -7.03 23.88 -6.99
CA VAL A 68 -6.25 24.51 -8.08
C VAL A 68 -4.99 25.20 -7.58
N GLY A 69 -4.74 25.17 -6.27
CA GLY A 69 -3.54 25.73 -5.65
C GLY A 69 -3.39 25.35 -4.19
N VAL A 70 -2.22 25.66 -3.65
CA VAL A 70 -1.83 25.35 -2.28
C VAL A 70 -0.90 26.43 -1.73
N GLY A 71 -0.97 26.67 -0.42
CA GLY A 71 -0.28 27.76 0.24
C GLY A 71 -0.68 29.11 -0.33
N LYS A 72 0.25 29.76 -1.02
CA LYS A 72 0.08 31.14 -1.52
C LYS A 72 -0.20 31.23 -3.02
N ALA A 73 -0.15 30.13 -3.77
CA ALA A 73 -0.20 30.16 -5.23
C ALA A 73 -1.05 29.05 -5.84
N LYS A 74 -1.60 29.33 -7.03
CA LYS A 74 -2.16 28.30 -7.92
C LYS A 74 -1.05 27.38 -8.42
N PHE A 75 -1.41 26.14 -8.73
CA PHE A 75 -0.47 25.21 -9.32
C PHE A 75 0.03 25.73 -10.67
N LYS A 76 1.34 25.61 -10.90
CA LYS A 76 1.98 26.01 -12.16
C LYS A 76 2.70 24.87 -12.87
N ASN A 77 3.26 23.95 -12.09
CA ASN A 77 4.10 22.84 -12.57
C ASN A 77 3.58 21.54 -11.96
N ASP A 78 4.47 20.66 -11.50
CA ASP A 78 4.12 19.40 -10.85
C ASP A 78 3.26 19.64 -9.59
N VAL A 79 1.96 19.39 -9.74
CA VAL A 79 0.94 19.53 -8.70
C VAL A 79 1.32 18.74 -7.45
N ARG A 80 1.87 17.53 -7.60
CA ARG A 80 2.20 16.66 -6.46
C ARG A 80 3.37 17.22 -5.66
N ARG A 81 4.41 17.69 -6.34
CA ARG A 81 5.56 18.31 -5.67
C ARG A 81 5.15 19.59 -4.94
N GLN A 82 4.40 20.48 -5.60
CA GLN A 82 3.95 21.72 -4.96
C GLN A 82 3.05 21.46 -3.75
N PHE A 83 2.22 20.41 -3.81
CA PHE A 83 1.40 19.99 -2.67
C PHE A 83 2.24 19.43 -1.52
N ALA A 84 3.22 18.57 -1.82
CA ALA A 84 4.15 18.03 -0.83
C ALA A 84 4.99 19.14 -0.16
N ASP A 85 5.56 20.06 -0.94
CA ASP A 85 6.33 21.19 -0.42
C ASP A 85 5.49 22.06 0.52
N ALA A 86 4.21 22.27 0.19
CA ALA A 86 3.30 23.05 1.03
C ALA A 86 2.89 22.31 2.31
N ILE A 87 2.76 20.99 2.29
CA ILE A 87 2.61 20.19 3.51
C ILE A 87 3.86 20.34 4.38
N ASP A 88 5.05 20.21 3.79
CA ASP A 88 6.31 20.31 4.52
C ASP A 88 6.48 21.67 5.21
N GLU A 89 6.15 22.77 4.50
CA GLU A 89 6.13 24.11 5.08
C GLU A 89 5.07 24.23 6.19
N ALA A 90 3.86 23.73 5.96
CA ALA A 90 2.78 23.79 6.94
C ALA A 90 3.12 23.04 8.24
N GLU A 91 3.81 21.90 8.15
CA GLU A 91 4.19 21.07 9.30
C GLU A 91 5.33 21.68 10.14
N THR A 92 5.97 22.76 9.69
CA THR A 92 6.99 23.46 10.47
C THR A 92 6.40 24.11 11.73
N ALA A 93 7.22 24.27 12.76
CA ALA A 93 6.81 24.98 13.98
C ALA A 93 6.37 26.43 13.70
N LYS A 94 7.00 27.09 12.72
CA LYS A 94 6.69 28.47 12.32
C LYS A 94 5.34 28.60 11.63
N ALA A 95 4.99 27.66 10.75
CA ALA A 95 3.71 27.67 10.05
C ALA A 95 2.56 27.13 10.92
N GLY A 96 2.86 26.40 12.00
CA GLY A 96 1.88 26.00 13.00
C GLY A 96 0.82 25.02 12.48
N GLY A 97 1.14 24.23 11.46
CA GLY A 97 0.24 23.25 10.86
C GLY A 97 -0.74 23.82 9.83
N LYS A 98 -0.64 25.11 9.48
CA LYS A 98 -1.63 25.76 8.62
C LYS A 98 -1.35 25.48 7.14
N LEU A 99 -2.16 24.62 6.54
CA LEU A 99 -2.15 24.37 5.10
C LEU A 99 -3.33 25.06 4.43
N THR A 100 -3.08 26.10 3.64
CA THR A 100 -4.12 26.76 2.84
C THR A 100 -4.29 26.05 1.50
N LEU A 101 -5.50 25.59 1.19
CA LEU A 101 -5.89 25.10 -0.11
C LEU A 101 -6.60 26.22 -0.89
N ILE A 102 -6.37 26.29 -2.19
CA ILE A 102 -7.07 27.20 -3.11
C ILE A 102 -7.94 26.34 -4.02
N LEU A 103 -9.25 26.47 -3.88
CA LEU A 103 -10.24 25.78 -4.69
C LEU A 103 -10.56 26.56 -5.97
N GLN A 104 -11.17 25.86 -6.93
CA GLN A 104 -11.72 26.50 -8.13
C GLN A 104 -12.68 27.64 -7.73
N GLY A 105 -12.59 28.77 -8.45
CA GLY A 105 -13.27 30.00 -8.06
C GLY A 105 -12.53 30.82 -6.99
N ASP A 106 -11.25 30.51 -6.72
CA ASP A 106 -10.36 31.25 -5.82
C ASP A 106 -10.79 31.25 -4.34
N LYS A 107 -11.67 30.33 -3.96
CA LYS A 107 -12.05 30.09 -2.56
C LYS A 107 -10.88 29.47 -1.81
N LYS A 108 -10.50 30.06 -0.67
CA LYS A 108 -9.43 29.55 0.20
C LYS A 108 -10.02 28.77 1.37
N VAL A 109 -9.42 27.61 1.66
CA VAL A 109 -9.78 26.75 2.79
C VAL A 109 -8.52 26.41 3.59
N GLU A 110 -8.56 26.58 4.91
CA GLU A 110 -7.42 26.28 5.78
C GLU A 110 -7.61 24.93 6.48
N LEU A 111 -6.66 24.02 6.27
CA LEU A 111 -6.55 22.76 6.98
C LEU A 111 -5.53 22.91 8.12
N GLN A 112 -5.85 22.28 9.25
CA GLN A 112 -4.97 22.24 10.41
C GLN A 112 -4.29 20.87 10.46
N LEU A 113 -3.03 20.84 10.06
CA LEU A 113 -2.18 19.66 10.14
C LEU A 113 -1.49 19.57 11.50
N LYS A 114 -1.00 18.38 11.82
CA LYS A 114 -0.11 18.17 12.96
C LYS A 114 1.26 18.78 12.63
N VAL A 115 1.82 19.53 13.56
CA VAL A 115 3.19 20.06 13.43
C VAL A 115 4.18 18.91 13.68
N LEU A 116 5.01 18.60 12.69
CA LEU A 116 6.08 17.59 12.79
C LEU A 116 7.48 18.21 12.82
N GLY A 117 7.59 19.52 12.59
CA GLY A 117 8.87 20.22 12.48
C GLY A 117 9.36 20.29 11.04
N SER A 118 10.68 20.45 10.89
CA SER A 118 11.35 20.56 9.59
C SER A 118 12.27 19.36 9.37
N TYR A 119 12.49 18.99 8.11
CA TYR A 119 13.53 18.01 7.79
C TYR A 119 14.91 18.56 8.16
N SER A 120 15.76 17.73 8.77
CA SER A 120 17.16 18.05 9.02
C SER A 120 17.97 17.94 7.72
N ALA A 121 19.17 18.52 7.70
CA ALA A 121 20.08 18.44 6.55
C ALA A 121 20.55 17.00 6.24
N THR A 122 20.45 16.10 7.21
CA THR A 122 20.84 14.68 7.09
C THR A 122 19.65 13.76 6.89
N ALA A 123 18.44 14.30 6.72
CA ALA A 123 17.24 13.49 6.54
C ALA A 123 17.43 12.44 5.42
N PRO A 124 16.95 11.19 5.62
CA PRO A 124 16.09 10.77 6.71
C PRO A 124 16.81 10.51 8.05
N ASP A 125 18.14 10.41 8.07
CA ASP A 125 18.92 10.11 9.28
C ASP A 125 19.03 11.32 10.22
N ASN A 126 19.03 11.07 11.53
CA ASN A 126 19.11 12.10 12.57
C ASN A 126 18.12 13.26 12.34
N CYS A 127 16.86 12.91 12.06
CA CYS A 127 15.82 13.85 11.70
C CYS A 127 14.58 13.64 12.58
N PRO A 128 14.27 14.56 13.52
CA PRO A 128 13.11 14.43 14.39
C PRO A 128 11.78 14.32 13.63
N LYS A 129 11.66 14.99 12.48
CA LYS A 129 10.48 14.88 11.61
C LYS A 129 10.36 13.47 11.02
N SER A 130 11.45 12.90 10.49
CA SER A 130 11.48 11.53 9.97
C SER A 130 11.11 10.53 11.06
N ASP A 131 11.69 10.65 12.26
CA ASP A 131 11.38 9.80 13.40
C ASP A 131 9.89 9.89 13.80
N ALA A 132 9.32 11.09 13.77
CA ALA A 132 7.91 11.30 14.06
C ALA A 132 6.98 10.66 13.02
N ILE A 133 7.38 10.66 11.73
CA ILE A 133 6.65 9.99 10.65
C ILE A 133 6.75 8.47 10.80
N ILE A 134 7.94 7.93 11.02
CA ILE A 134 8.20 6.50 11.24
C ILE A 134 7.37 6.00 12.43
N ARG A 135 7.40 6.73 13.55
CA ARG A 135 6.64 6.36 14.74
C ARG A 135 5.13 6.36 14.50
N GLN A 136 4.60 7.36 13.81
CA GLN A 136 3.17 7.40 13.46
C GLN A 136 2.77 6.24 12.55
N ALA A 137 3.61 5.88 11.58
CA ALA A 137 3.37 4.73 10.72
C ALA A 137 3.39 3.41 11.53
N ALA A 138 4.38 3.25 12.43
CA ALA A 138 4.46 2.09 13.30
C ALA A 138 3.26 1.97 14.24
N GLU A 139 2.85 3.08 14.88
CA GLU A 139 1.65 3.14 15.72
C GLU A 139 0.41 2.70 14.91
N TYR A 140 0.21 3.27 13.73
CA TYR A 140 -0.90 2.91 12.85
C TYR A 140 -0.92 1.42 12.51
N LEU A 141 0.22 0.84 12.15
CA LEU A 141 0.33 -0.58 11.81
C LEU A 141 -0.07 -1.51 12.97
N THR A 142 0.15 -1.08 14.20
CA THR A 142 -0.19 -1.87 15.40
C THR A 142 -1.64 -1.71 15.87
N GLN A 143 -2.38 -0.73 15.34
CA GLN A 143 -3.78 -0.50 15.71
C GLN A 143 -4.70 -1.60 15.19
N SER A 144 -5.80 -1.85 15.91
CA SER A 144 -6.84 -2.81 15.53
C SER A 144 -7.75 -2.24 14.42
N THR A 145 -8.17 -3.08 13.46
CA THR A 145 -9.09 -2.67 12.37
C THR A 145 -10.56 -2.52 12.80
N GLY A 146 -10.83 -2.25 14.09
CA GLY A 146 -12.18 -2.13 14.67
C GLY A 146 -12.59 -3.31 15.55
N LYS A 147 -13.86 -3.32 16.00
CA LYS A 147 -14.38 -4.26 17.01
C LYS A 147 -14.24 -5.72 16.55
N GLY A 148 -13.37 -6.47 17.22
CA GLY A 148 -13.13 -7.91 17.01
C GLY A 148 -12.16 -8.26 15.87
N LYS A 149 -11.32 -7.33 15.40
CA LYS A 149 -10.55 -7.51 14.16
C LYS A 149 -9.05 -7.39 14.32
N THR A 150 -8.34 -8.04 13.41
CA THR A 150 -6.89 -8.15 13.30
C THR A 150 -6.19 -6.79 13.24
N GLN A 151 -4.93 -6.72 13.71
CA GLN A 151 -4.09 -5.51 13.60
C GLN A 151 -3.92 -5.08 12.13
N GLN A 152 -3.73 -3.78 11.88
CA GLN A 152 -3.56 -3.22 10.52
C GLN A 152 -2.42 -3.91 9.75
N ILE A 153 -1.33 -4.23 10.44
CA ILE A 153 -0.20 -4.97 9.87
C ILE A 153 -0.59 -6.34 9.29
N ASN A 154 -1.65 -6.96 9.82
CA ASN A 154 -2.20 -8.22 9.36
C ASN A 154 -3.30 -8.04 8.29
N ALA A 155 -3.88 -6.84 8.18
CA ALA A 155 -5.02 -6.57 7.30
C ALA A 155 -4.64 -6.59 5.80
N ALA A 156 -3.39 -6.23 5.48
CA ALA A 156 -2.86 -6.25 4.11
C ALA A 156 -2.54 -7.65 3.56
N LYS A 157 -2.86 -8.73 4.31
CA LYS A 157 -2.61 -10.14 3.94
C LYS A 157 -1.18 -10.40 3.41
N GLY A 158 -0.18 -9.72 3.97
CA GLY A 158 1.24 -10.09 3.81
C GLY A 158 1.75 -10.14 2.37
N GLY A 159 1.34 -9.21 1.51
CA GLY A 159 1.88 -9.08 0.15
C GLY A 159 3.41 -8.93 0.20
N LEU A 160 3.90 -7.73 0.51
CA LEU A 160 5.33 -7.46 0.60
C LEU A 160 5.92 -7.62 2.01
N ALA A 161 5.12 -7.90 3.04
CA ALA A 161 5.59 -8.02 4.44
C ALA A 161 6.43 -6.83 4.99
N ASN A 162 6.56 -5.72 4.25
CA ASN A 162 7.40 -4.56 4.58
C ASN A 162 6.98 -3.84 5.86
N GLY A 163 5.71 -3.91 6.25
CA GLY A 163 5.24 -3.39 7.55
C GLY A 163 5.95 -4.06 8.73
N TRP A 164 6.22 -5.36 8.65
CA TRP A 164 6.92 -6.12 9.70
C TRP A 164 8.39 -5.71 9.79
N LEU A 165 9.05 -5.57 8.64
CA LEU A 165 10.40 -5.01 8.55
C LEU A 165 10.45 -3.60 9.15
N GLY A 166 9.46 -2.75 8.82
CA GLY A 166 9.35 -1.40 9.37
C GLY A 166 9.24 -1.39 10.90
N LEU A 167 8.40 -2.27 11.48
CA LEU A 167 8.29 -2.39 12.94
C LEU A 167 9.59 -2.85 13.59
N MET A 168 10.27 -3.85 13.03
CA MET A 168 11.57 -4.31 13.55
C MET A 168 12.66 -3.24 13.44
N ALA A 169 12.71 -2.53 12.32
CA ALA A 169 13.70 -1.49 12.04
C ALA A 169 13.58 -0.27 12.97
N THR A 170 12.45 -0.07 13.65
CA THR A 170 12.32 0.98 14.67
C THR A 170 13.27 0.79 15.85
N GLY A 171 13.66 -0.46 16.16
CA GLY A 171 14.38 -0.82 17.38
C GLY A 171 13.59 -0.64 18.68
N GLU A 172 12.31 -0.22 18.64
CA GLU A 172 11.50 -0.01 19.84
C GLU A 172 10.89 -1.34 20.33
N GLN A 173 11.19 -1.71 21.59
CA GLN A 173 10.79 -3.00 22.17
C GLN A 173 9.28 -3.29 22.05
N LYS A 174 8.44 -2.27 22.26
CA LYS A 174 6.98 -2.39 22.18
C LYS A 174 6.48 -2.90 20.81
N TYR A 175 7.17 -2.54 19.72
CA TYR A 175 6.82 -3.01 18.38
C TYR A 175 7.42 -4.38 18.11
N ILE A 176 8.65 -4.63 18.57
CA ILE A 176 9.32 -5.93 18.47
C ILE A 176 8.51 -7.02 19.19
N ASP A 177 7.92 -6.73 20.34
CA ASP A 177 7.07 -7.66 21.08
C ASP A 177 5.83 -8.07 20.29
N ILE A 178 5.23 -7.13 19.55
CA ILE A 178 4.11 -7.41 18.64
C ILE A 178 4.58 -8.29 17.48
N VAL A 179 5.74 -8.00 16.88
CA VAL A 179 6.30 -8.83 15.81
C VAL A 179 6.52 -10.26 16.29
N LYS A 180 7.15 -10.46 17.45
CA LYS A 180 7.35 -11.79 18.06
C LYS A 180 6.04 -12.54 18.28
N ALA A 181 4.99 -11.83 18.71
CA ALA A 181 3.71 -12.44 18.99
C ALA A 181 2.91 -12.82 17.72
N GLU A 182 3.01 -12.02 16.65
CA GLU A 182 2.06 -12.09 15.52
C GLU A 182 2.68 -12.53 14.19
N LEU A 183 3.98 -12.34 13.96
CA LEU A 183 4.63 -12.72 12.69
C LEU A 183 4.64 -14.24 12.47
N PRO A 184 5.00 -15.09 13.45
CA PRO A 184 5.01 -16.54 13.24
C PRO A 184 3.62 -17.13 12.93
N LYS A 185 2.54 -16.40 13.24
CA LYS A 185 1.15 -16.81 12.96
C LYS A 185 0.74 -16.57 11.51
N GLN A 186 1.54 -15.84 10.74
CA GLN A 186 1.22 -15.55 9.35
C GLN A 186 1.40 -16.79 8.49
N GLU A 187 0.47 -17.05 7.56
CA GLU A 187 0.56 -18.22 6.65
C GLU A 187 1.87 -18.23 5.85
N TRP A 188 2.36 -17.05 5.46
CA TRP A 188 3.61 -16.90 4.72
C TRP A 188 4.86 -17.09 5.59
N ALA A 189 4.75 -17.08 6.92
CA ALA A 189 5.86 -17.40 7.83
C ALA A 189 6.05 -18.91 8.01
N ASN A 190 5.12 -19.73 7.50
CA ASN A 190 5.22 -21.20 7.50
C ASN A 190 4.70 -21.79 6.17
N PRO A 191 5.33 -21.46 5.03
CA PRO A 191 4.92 -21.97 3.74
C PRO A 191 5.23 -23.48 3.64
N LYS A 192 4.42 -24.21 2.87
CA LYS A 192 4.81 -25.56 2.46
C LYS A 192 5.84 -25.46 1.35
N ARG A 193 7.05 -25.96 1.58
CA ARG A 193 8.14 -26.01 0.59
C ARG A 193 7.68 -26.51 -0.78
N GLU A 194 6.94 -27.61 -0.80
CA GLU A 194 6.43 -28.22 -2.02
C GLU A 194 5.47 -27.31 -2.81
N ASP A 195 4.71 -26.44 -2.14
CA ASP A 195 3.84 -25.48 -2.82
C ASP A 195 4.65 -24.41 -3.56
N LEU A 196 5.80 -24.00 -3.00
CA LEU A 196 6.70 -23.06 -3.65
C LEU A 196 7.41 -23.72 -4.85
N LEU A 197 7.88 -24.96 -4.67
CA LEU A 197 8.54 -25.70 -5.75
C LEU A 197 7.58 -26.04 -6.89
N ALA A 198 6.32 -26.36 -6.59
CA ALA A 198 5.28 -26.56 -7.61
C ALA A 198 5.09 -25.33 -8.50
N VAL A 199 5.23 -24.12 -7.96
CA VAL A 199 5.21 -22.88 -8.74
C VAL A 199 6.44 -22.77 -9.65
N VAL A 200 7.63 -23.06 -9.12
CA VAL A 200 8.89 -22.97 -9.88
C VAL A 200 8.93 -24.01 -11.02
N ARG A 201 8.43 -25.24 -10.77
CA ARG A 201 8.32 -26.28 -11.78
C ARG A 201 7.26 -25.97 -12.84
N GLY A 202 6.28 -25.15 -12.49
CA GLY A 202 5.15 -24.77 -13.35
C GLY A 202 3.95 -25.70 -13.24
N ASP A 203 3.85 -26.42 -12.12
CA ASP A 203 2.69 -27.24 -11.73
C ASP A 203 1.53 -26.35 -11.24
N LYS A 204 1.84 -25.13 -10.78
CA LYS A 204 0.90 -24.09 -10.33
C LYS A 204 1.21 -22.76 -11.01
N ASP A 205 0.19 -21.93 -11.24
CA ASP A 205 0.42 -20.55 -11.75
C ASP A 205 1.16 -19.73 -10.69
N ALA A 206 2.19 -19.03 -11.15
CA ALA A 206 3.13 -18.31 -10.32
C ALA A 206 2.66 -16.90 -9.95
N GLY A 207 1.66 -16.32 -10.63
CA GLY A 207 1.33 -14.90 -10.42
C GLY A 207 2.58 -14.01 -10.45
N TYR A 208 2.67 -13.02 -9.54
CA TYR A 208 3.85 -12.14 -9.38
C TYR A 208 4.67 -12.46 -8.12
N VAL A 209 5.04 -13.73 -7.93
CA VAL A 209 5.65 -14.20 -6.68
C VAL A 209 7.05 -13.67 -6.37
N GLY A 210 7.82 -13.21 -7.36
CA GLY A 210 9.23 -12.83 -7.13
C GLY A 210 9.39 -11.74 -6.07
N TRP A 211 8.58 -10.68 -6.17
CA TRP A 211 8.54 -9.63 -5.18
C TRP A 211 8.11 -10.14 -3.81
N TYR A 212 7.01 -10.89 -3.75
CA TYR A 212 6.47 -11.33 -2.46
C TYR A 212 7.42 -12.27 -1.74
N TRP A 213 8.00 -13.25 -2.43
CA TRP A 213 8.94 -14.21 -1.82
C TRP A 213 10.23 -13.54 -1.38
N GLY A 214 10.79 -12.64 -2.20
CA GLY A 214 12.00 -11.90 -1.83
C GLY A 214 11.82 -11.09 -0.55
N TYR A 215 10.74 -10.29 -0.46
CA TYR A 215 10.50 -9.51 0.74
C TYR A 215 10.13 -10.35 1.96
N ARG A 216 9.41 -11.47 1.78
CA ARG A 216 9.13 -12.41 2.88
C ARG A 216 10.40 -13.06 3.40
N LEU A 217 11.30 -13.48 2.52
CA LEU A 217 12.60 -14.03 2.90
C LEU A 217 13.42 -13.02 3.71
N ILE A 218 13.54 -11.78 3.23
CA ILE A 218 14.23 -10.70 3.96
C ILE A 218 13.56 -10.50 5.34
N THR A 219 12.23 -10.42 5.38
CA THR A 219 11.48 -10.25 6.64
C THR A 219 11.73 -11.38 7.63
N LEU A 220 11.70 -12.64 7.19
CA LEU A 220 11.93 -13.79 8.07
C LEU A 220 13.39 -13.88 8.53
N ALA A 221 14.34 -13.55 7.67
CA ALA A 221 15.76 -13.52 8.00
C ALA A 221 16.06 -12.45 9.06
N GLU A 222 15.58 -11.22 8.86
CA GLU A 222 15.71 -10.14 9.84
C GLU A 222 15.04 -10.49 11.17
N TYR A 223 13.86 -11.11 11.11
CA TYR A 223 13.18 -11.62 12.31
C TYR A 223 14.02 -12.67 13.04
N HIS A 224 14.60 -13.65 12.33
CA HIS A 224 15.46 -14.66 12.93
C HIS A 224 16.70 -14.04 13.57
N LEU A 225 17.38 -13.13 12.88
CA LEU A 225 18.58 -12.44 13.39
C LEU A 225 18.26 -11.61 14.64
N LEU A 226 17.11 -10.92 14.64
CA LEU A 226 16.69 -10.06 15.75
C LEU A 226 16.24 -10.87 16.98
N THR A 227 15.59 -12.01 16.78
CA THR A 227 14.88 -12.73 17.86
C THR A 227 15.53 -14.05 18.28
N GLY A 228 16.36 -14.63 17.42
CA GLY A 228 16.90 -15.99 17.56
C GLY A 228 15.87 -17.11 17.35
N ASP A 229 14.63 -16.78 16.95
CA ASP A 229 13.56 -17.76 16.77
C ASP A 229 13.88 -18.69 15.60
N LYS A 230 14.13 -19.97 15.91
CA LYS A 230 14.47 -20.99 14.91
C LYS A 230 13.25 -21.58 14.21
N ALA A 231 12.03 -21.31 14.69
CA ALA A 231 10.82 -21.86 14.09
C ALA A 231 10.58 -21.37 12.65
N VAL A 232 11.16 -20.22 12.27
CA VAL A 232 11.08 -19.68 10.91
C VAL A 232 12.15 -20.20 9.95
N LEU A 233 13.17 -20.94 10.42
CA LEU A 233 14.24 -21.45 9.56
C LEU A 233 13.74 -22.32 8.39
N PRO A 234 12.77 -23.24 8.58
CA PRO A 234 12.22 -24.01 7.46
C PRO A 234 11.58 -23.12 6.38
N ALA A 235 10.95 -22.01 6.78
CA ALA A 235 10.37 -21.06 5.85
C ALA A 235 11.44 -20.28 5.07
N ILE A 236 12.51 -19.86 5.76
CA ILE A 236 13.68 -19.21 5.16
C ILE A 236 14.30 -20.13 4.11
N GLU A 237 14.56 -21.39 4.47
CA GLU A 237 15.12 -22.39 3.55
C GLU A 237 14.22 -22.62 2.34
N ALA A 238 12.92 -22.78 2.56
CA ALA A 238 11.96 -23.00 1.49
C ALA A 238 11.89 -21.83 0.50
N TYR A 239 11.87 -20.58 0.98
CA TYR A 239 11.90 -19.41 0.11
C TYR A 239 13.24 -19.24 -0.60
N ALA A 240 14.36 -19.41 0.11
CA ALA A 240 15.69 -19.27 -0.47
C ALA A 240 15.93 -20.30 -1.59
N GLU A 241 15.53 -21.55 -1.38
CA GLU A 241 15.62 -22.59 -2.40
C GLU A 241 14.73 -22.28 -3.60
N ALA A 242 13.45 -21.94 -3.37
CA ALA A 242 12.53 -21.66 -4.47
C ALA A 242 12.96 -20.43 -5.30
N LEU A 243 13.48 -19.39 -4.64
CA LEU A 243 14.05 -18.21 -5.31
C LEU A 243 15.31 -18.56 -6.09
N ALA A 244 16.22 -19.35 -5.50
CA ALA A 244 17.43 -19.79 -6.19
C ALA A 244 17.08 -20.60 -7.44
N LEU A 245 16.20 -21.60 -7.34
CA LEU A 245 15.76 -22.42 -8.47
C LEU A 245 14.91 -21.67 -9.50
N GLY A 246 14.37 -20.52 -9.11
CA GLY A 246 13.52 -19.65 -9.92
C GLY A 246 14.25 -18.44 -10.54
N GLN A 247 15.54 -18.23 -10.27
CA GLN A 247 16.35 -17.23 -10.98
C GLN A 247 16.62 -17.67 -12.42
N ASP A 248 16.95 -16.74 -13.31
CA ASP A 248 17.32 -17.07 -14.69
C ASP A 248 18.80 -17.48 -14.85
N ALA A 249 19.23 -17.77 -16.08
CA ALA A 249 20.60 -18.18 -16.39
C ALA A 249 21.68 -17.15 -16.01
N ALA A 250 21.31 -15.86 -15.85
CA ALA A 250 22.20 -14.79 -15.45
C ALA A 250 22.16 -14.53 -13.93
N GLY A 251 21.38 -15.30 -13.16
CA GLY A 251 21.19 -15.08 -11.73
C GLY A 251 20.25 -13.92 -11.42
N LEU A 252 19.35 -13.58 -12.34
CA LEU A 252 18.41 -12.46 -12.22
C LEU A 252 17.01 -12.94 -11.87
N TRP A 253 16.22 -12.06 -11.26
CA TRP A 253 14.81 -12.31 -10.93
C TRP A 253 13.90 -11.39 -11.73
N SER A 254 12.65 -11.79 -11.89
CA SER A 254 11.60 -10.97 -12.51
C SER A 254 10.36 -10.98 -11.64
N HIS A 255 9.28 -10.35 -12.11
CA HIS A 255 7.98 -10.44 -11.43
C HIS A 255 7.53 -11.90 -11.29
N ARG A 256 7.87 -12.77 -12.24
CA ARG A 256 7.71 -14.23 -12.14
C ARG A 256 9.07 -14.93 -12.10
N MET A 257 9.05 -16.17 -11.63
CA MET A 257 10.23 -17.06 -11.67
C MET A 257 10.51 -17.55 -13.10
N ALA A 258 11.73 -18.03 -13.34
CA ALA A 258 12.09 -18.84 -14.49
C ALA A 258 11.46 -20.24 -14.38
N ILE A 259 10.22 -20.37 -14.88
CA ILE A 259 9.42 -21.59 -14.72
C ILE A 259 10.00 -22.75 -15.55
N TRP A 260 10.24 -23.91 -14.94
CA TRP A 260 10.91 -25.04 -15.60
C TRP A 260 10.11 -25.59 -16.77
N SER A 261 8.80 -25.78 -16.63
CA SER A 261 7.93 -26.27 -17.71
C SER A 261 7.90 -25.35 -18.95
N LYS A 262 8.37 -24.11 -18.82
CA LYS A 262 8.51 -23.14 -19.90
C LYS A 262 9.95 -23.02 -20.43
N ASN A 263 10.86 -23.76 -19.81
CA ASN A 263 12.29 -23.77 -20.06
C ASN A 263 12.79 -25.22 -20.24
N ASN A 264 12.07 -26.01 -21.05
CA ASN A 264 12.40 -27.40 -21.38
C ASN A 264 12.59 -28.33 -20.16
N GLY A 265 11.88 -28.04 -19.06
CA GLY A 265 11.96 -28.79 -17.82
C GLY A 265 13.21 -28.51 -16.99
N GLN A 266 14.01 -27.49 -17.34
CA GLN A 266 15.26 -27.16 -16.66
C GLN A 266 15.11 -25.94 -15.74
N PRO A 267 15.84 -25.89 -14.61
CA PRO A 267 15.99 -24.68 -13.83
C PRO A 267 16.82 -23.63 -14.59
N HIS A 268 16.77 -22.38 -14.13
CA HIS A 268 17.60 -21.29 -14.64
C HIS A 268 17.43 -20.98 -16.14
N GLY A 269 16.24 -21.22 -16.67
CA GLY A 269 15.90 -20.75 -18.01
C GLY A 269 15.51 -19.27 -18.02
N ARG A 270 14.79 -18.83 -19.04
CA ARG A 270 14.35 -17.43 -19.15
C ARG A 270 13.24 -17.11 -18.14
N CYS A 271 13.39 -16.00 -17.42
CA CYS A 271 12.32 -15.40 -16.65
C CYS A 271 11.14 -14.98 -17.55
N ILE A 272 9.92 -15.22 -17.07
CA ILE A 272 8.70 -14.87 -17.82
C ILE A 272 8.10 -13.59 -17.25
N GLY A 273 7.66 -12.69 -18.13
CA GLY A 273 7.10 -11.39 -17.75
C GLY A 273 8.06 -10.23 -18.02
N TYR A 274 7.71 -9.02 -17.56
CA TYR A 274 8.54 -7.82 -17.68
C TYR A 274 9.31 -7.56 -16.39
N GLY A 275 10.32 -6.68 -16.44
CA GLY A 275 11.05 -6.23 -15.25
C GLY A 275 12.05 -7.24 -14.69
N GLN A 276 12.77 -7.93 -15.57
CA GLN A 276 13.95 -8.70 -15.17
C GLN A 276 15.03 -7.74 -14.66
N MET A 277 15.49 -7.96 -13.43
CA MET A 277 16.50 -7.13 -12.75
C MET A 277 17.58 -8.00 -12.12
#